data_AF-L0DH03-F1
#
_entry.id   AF-L0DH03-F1
#
_cell.length_a   1.000
_cell.length_b   1.000
_cell.length_c   1.000
_cell.angle_alpha   90.00
_cell.angle_beta   90.00
_cell.angle_gamma   90.00
#
_symmetry.space_group_name_H-M   'P 1'
#
loop_
_entity.id
_entity.type
_entity.pdbx_description
1 polymer ?
#
loop_
_entity_poly.entity_id
_entity_poly.type
_entity_poly.pdbx_seq_one_letter_code
_entity_poly.pdbx_strand_id
1 'polypeptide(L)'
;MKPPPMTTRQMILLVAIAAVMLGGPQVIERLHQDGESRAITHNLMAYFCGNEASLFSERATTCRSLASKGIPWNQEGEERETLRLCPHQIQEPEHGSWTEQSAGWERAAKIAGWASTRHWWTAGLYNLWGGWPTVAPFSLITLLVFSWFFLGRLDRSSTGESTRRGSKIALLLLVLCLLPWVLQDWGCLSLFLEARE
;
A
#
# COMPACT_ATOMS: atom_id res chain seq x y z
N MET A 1 -51.04 -13.95 18.63
CA MET A 1 -50.41 -12.66 18.96
C MET A 1 -49.97 -12.02 17.65
N LYS A 2 -50.46 -10.81 17.34
CA LYS A 2 -50.08 -10.08 16.12
C LYS A 2 -48.72 -9.41 16.38
N PRO A 3 -47.71 -9.57 15.52
CA PRO A 3 -46.44 -8.87 15.71
C PRO A 3 -46.66 -7.35 15.68
N PRO A 4 -45.89 -6.58 16.48
CA PRO A 4 -46.02 -5.13 16.48
C PRO A 4 -45.74 -4.57 15.08
N PRO A 5 -46.45 -3.50 14.66
CA PRO A 5 -46.27 -2.91 13.35
C PRO A 5 -44.85 -2.40 13.20
N MET A 6 -44.17 -2.86 12.15
CA MET A 6 -42.81 -2.47 11.84
C MET A 6 -42.77 -1.01 11.43
N THR A 7 -41.89 -0.23 12.06
CA THR A 7 -41.75 1.19 11.73
C THR A 7 -40.97 1.37 10.43
N THR A 8 -41.28 2.40 9.65
CA THR A 8 -40.60 2.70 8.38
C THR A 8 -39.07 2.83 8.54
N ARG A 9 -38.61 3.30 9.70
CA ARG A 9 -37.18 3.38 10.06
C ARG A 9 -36.51 2.01 10.18
N GLN A 10 -37.20 1.01 10.76
CA GLN A 10 -36.69 -0.36 10.85
C GLN A 10 -36.62 -1.02 9.48
N MET A 11 -37.57 -0.72 8.59
CA MET A 11 -37.59 -1.25 7.24
C MET A 11 -36.44 -0.70 6.39
N ILE A 12 -36.16 0.62 6.45
CA ILE A 12 -35.01 1.23 5.77
C ILE A 12 -33.69 0.63 6.25
N LEU A 13 -33.54 0.42 7.56
CA LEU A 13 -32.33 -0.17 8.12
C LEU A 13 -32.13 -1.61 7.65
N LEU A 14 -33.19 -2.43 7.65
CA LEU A 14 -33.10 -3.80 7.15
C LEU A 14 -32.74 -3.85 5.67
N VAL A 15 -33.30 -2.96 4.84
CA VAL A 15 -32.96 -2.88 3.42
C VAL A 15 -31.51 -2.46 3.24
N ALA A 16 -31.01 -1.49 4.02
CA ALA A 16 -29.61 -1.08 3.98
C ALA A 16 -28.67 -2.23 4.38
N ILE A 17 -28.99 -2.95 5.46
CA ILE A 17 -28.21 -4.12 5.90
C ILE A 17 -28.26 -5.22 4.84
N ALA A 18 -29.44 -5.52 4.27
CA ALA A 18 -29.60 -6.53 3.24
C ALA A 18 -28.81 -6.17 1.96
N ALA A 19 -28.84 -4.90 1.55
CA ALA A 19 -28.06 -4.42 0.41
C ALA A 19 -26.55 -4.57 0.63
N VAL A 20 -26.06 -4.24 1.83
CA VAL A 20 -24.64 -4.44 2.20
C VAL A 20 -24.29 -5.92 2.30
N MET A 21 -25.16 -6.77 2.83
CA MET A 21 -24.91 -8.22 2.93
C MET A 21 -24.94 -8.92 1.56
N LEU A 22 -25.77 -8.45 0.63
CA LEU A 22 -25.90 -9.04 -0.71
C LEU A 22 -24.80 -8.56 -1.67
N GLY A 23 -24.43 -7.28 -1.64
CA GLY A 23 -23.43 -6.70 -2.54
C GLY A 23 -22.02 -6.58 -1.95
N GLY A 24 -21.91 -6.41 -0.63
CA GLY A 24 -20.65 -6.18 0.07
C GLY A 24 -19.62 -7.29 -0.10
N PRO A 25 -19.95 -8.58 0.12
CA PRO A 25 -18.98 -9.67 0.01
C PRO A 25 -18.28 -9.73 -1.35
N GLN A 26 -19.01 -9.50 -2.45
CA GLN A 26 -18.43 -9.52 -3.80
C GLN A 26 -17.48 -8.34 -4.05
N VAL A 27 -17.81 -7.16 -3.51
CA VAL A 27 -16.94 -5.98 -3.63
C VAL A 27 -15.69 -6.13 -2.76
N ILE A 28 -15.84 -6.65 -1.54
CA ILE A 28 -14.75 -6.96 -0.62
C ILE A 28 -13.79 -7.97 -1.25
N GLU A 29 -14.33 -9.06 -1.82
CA GLU A 29 -13.53 -10.08 -2.49
C GLU A 29 -12.75 -9.52 -3.68
N ARG A 30 -13.38 -8.68 -4.51
CA ARG A 30 -12.69 -8.02 -5.63
C ARG A 30 -11.57 -7.09 -5.18
N LEU A 31 -11.79 -6.32 -4.11
CA LEU A 31 -10.76 -5.44 -3.54
C LEU A 31 -9.62 -6.24 -2.91
N HIS A 32 -9.94 -7.36 -2.26
CA HIS A 32 -8.95 -8.30 -1.72
C HIS A 32 -8.07 -8.85 -2.84
N GLN A 33 -8.68 -9.37 -3.90
CA GLN A 33 -7.98 -9.93 -5.06
C GLN A 33 -7.14 -8.89 -5.81
N ASP A 34 -7.63 -7.66 -6.00
CA ASP A 34 -6.84 -6.59 -6.62
C ASP A 34 -5.65 -6.20 -5.74
N GLY A 35 -5.85 -6.11 -4.42
CA GLY A 35 -4.77 -5.87 -3.46
C GLY A 35 -3.70 -6.95 -3.50
N GLU A 36 -4.09 -8.22 -3.45
CA GLU A 36 -3.17 -9.36 -3.52
C GLU A 36 -2.40 -9.39 -4.84
N SER A 37 -3.09 -9.21 -5.97
CA SER A 37 -2.48 -9.16 -7.31
C SER A 37 -1.41 -8.07 -7.44
N ARG A 38 -1.69 -6.86 -6.93
CA ARG A 38 -0.72 -5.76 -6.91
C ARG A 38 0.44 -6.03 -5.96
N ALA A 39 0.16 -6.60 -4.78
CA ALA A 39 1.19 -6.96 -3.82
C ALA A 39 2.18 -7.98 -4.40
N ILE A 40 1.69 -9.01 -5.10
CA ILE A 40 2.52 -10.02 -5.78
C ILE A 40 3.49 -9.36 -6.76
N THR A 41 3.00 -8.44 -7.61
CA THR A 41 3.84 -7.74 -8.58
C THR A 41 4.94 -6.94 -7.89
N HIS A 42 4.61 -6.22 -6.82
CA HIS A 42 5.61 -5.47 -6.06
C HIS A 42 6.60 -6.37 -5.32
N ASN A 43 6.16 -7.50 -4.76
CA ASN A 43 7.07 -8.49 -4.17
C ASN A 43 8.08 -8.99 -5.21
N LEU A 44 7.61 -9.37 -6.40
CA LEU A 44 8.46 -9.83 -7.50
C LEU A 44 9.50 -8.76 -7.89
N MET A 45 9.07 -7.50 -8.06
CA MET A 45 9.99 -6.40 -8.35
C MET A 45 10.98 -6.17 -7.21
N ALA A 46 10.54 -6.28 -5.95
CA ALA A 46 11.44 -6.16 -4.81
C ALA A 46 12.55 -7.21 -4.82
N TYR A 47 12.22 -8.45 -5.20
CA TYR A 47 13.19 -9.53 -5.38
C TYR A 47 14.16 -9.25 -6.52
N PHE A 48 13.68 -8.83 -7.69
CA PHE A 48 14.56 -8.51 -8.81
C PHE A 48 15.51 -7.36 -8.48
N CYS A 49 15.01 -6.25 -7.93
CA CYS A 49 15.85 -5.13 -7.53
C CYS A 49 16.84 -5.52 -6.41
N GLY A 50 16.46 -6.41 -5.50
CA GLY A 50 17.35 -6.92 -4.45
C GLY A 50 18.49 -7.77 -5.03
N ASN A 51 18.18 -8.64 -5.98
CA ASN A 51 19.19 -9.45 -6.68
C ASN A 51 20.12 -8.58 -7.53
N GLU A 52 19.58 -7.58 -8.23
CA GLU A 52 20.38 -6.59 -8.96
C GLU A 52 21.32 -5.81 -8.02
N ALA A 53 20.83 -5.37 -6.86
CA ALA A 53 21.65 -4.67 -5.87
C ALA A 53 22.83 -5.55 -5.40
N SER A 54 22.59 -6.83 -5.15
CA SER A 54 23.63 -7.80 -4.79
C SER A 54 24.66 -7.96 -5.91
N LEU A 55 24.20 -8.17 -7.14
CA LEU A 55 25.06 -8.30 -8.32
C LEU A 55 25.93 -7.05 -8.52
N PHE A 56 25.35 -5.86 -8.40
CA PHE A 56 26.08 -4.60 -8.53
C PHE A 56 27.11 -4.42 -7.41
N SER A 57 26.76 -4.79 -6.18
CA SER A 57 27.71 -4.78 -5.06
C SER A 57 28.89 -5.73 -5.32
N GLU A 58 28.62 -6.94 -5.83
CA GLU A 58 29.67 -7.89 -6.18
C GLU A 58 30.58 -7.33 -7.29
N ARG A 59 30.00 -6.77 -8.35
CA ARG A 59 30.78 -6.12 -9.43
C ARG A 59 31.64 -4.96 -8.93
N ALA A 60 31.14 -4.16 -7.98
CA ALA A 60 31.93 -3.14 -7.33
C ALA A 60 33.14 -3.73 -6.58
N THR A 61 32.94 -4.82 -5.85
CA THR A 61 34.05 -5.50 -5.14
C THR A 61 35.07 -6.08 -6.11
N THR A 62 34.64 -6.64 -7.24
CA THR A 62 35.54 -7.14 -8.30
C THR A 62 36.35 -5.99 -8.89
N CYS A 63 35.72 -4.85 -9.19
CA CYS A 63 36.44 -3.67 -9.67
C CYS A 63 37.48 -3.17 -8.65
N ARG A 64 37.13 -3.10 -7.35
CA ARG A 64 38.09 -2.76 -6.29
C ARG A 64 39.26 -3.75 -6.21
N SER A 65 38.97 -5.05 -6.37
CA SER A 65 39.99 -6.10 -6.42
C SER A 65 40.95 -5.91 -7.59
N LEU A 66 40.43 -5.64 -8.79
CA LEU A 66 41.23 -5.35 -9.99
C LEU A 66 42.12 -4.11 -9.80
N ALA A 67 41.57 -3.04 -9.22
CA ALA A 67 42.32 -1.84 -8.86
C ALA A 67 43.48 -2.15 -7.90
N SER A 68 43.21 -2.91 -6.84
CA SER A 68 44.24 -3.28 -5.83
C SER A 68 45.36 -4.16 -6.39
N LYS A 69 45.05 -4.97 -7.42
CA LYS A 69 46.00 -5.82 -8.12
C LYS A 69 46.80 -5.07 -9.19
N GLY A 70 46.53 -3.78 -9.39
CA GLY A 70 47.18 -2.97 -10.42
C GLY A 70 46.83 -3.43 -11.84
N ILE A 71 45.66 -4.06 -12.03
CA ILE A 71 45.25 -4.55 -13.35
C ILE A 71 44.96 -3.35 -14.26
N PRO A 72 45.57 -3.28 -15.46
CA PRO A 72 45.32 -2.18 -16.38
C PRO A 72 43.85 -2.10 -16.78
N TRP A 73 43.30 -0.89 -16.87
CA TRP A 73 41.92 -0.69 -17.31
C TRP A 73 41.67 -1.27 -18.71
N ASN A 74 42.62 -1.11 -19.63
CA ASN A 74 42.51 -1.53 -21.04
C ASN A 74 42.79 -3.01 -21.29
N GLN A 75 42.97 -3.83 -20.23
CA GLN A 75 43.25 -5.25 -20.45
C GLN A 75 42.01 -5.95 -21.01
N GLU A 76 42.17 -6.66 -22.13
CA GLU A 76 41.08 -7.40 -22.78
C GLU A 76 40.54 -8.53 -21.90
N GLY A 77 39.26 -8.90 -22.09
CA GLY A 77 38.59 -9.99 -21.40
C GLY A 77 37.09 -9.75 -21.25
N GLU A 78 36.29 -10.77 -21.57
CA GLU A 78 34.82 -10.71 -21.57
C GLU A 78 34.22 -10.28 -20.22
N GLU A 79 34.75 -10.81 -19.13
CA GLU A 79 34.34 -10.42 -17.77
C GLU A 79 34.65 -8.94 -17.49
N ARG A 80 35.78 -8.44 -17.98
CA ARG A 80 36.19 -7.04 -17.80
C ARG A 80 35.34 -6.09 -18.62
N GLU A 81 35.01 -6.46 -19.85
CA GLU A 81 34.09 -5.71 -20.70
C GLU A 81 32.72 -5.58 -20.02
N THR A 82 32.22 -6.67 -19.45
CA THR A 82 30.96 -6.66 -18.69
C THR A 82 31.02 -5.72 -17.47
N LEU A 83 32.18 -5.62 -16.80
CA LEU A 83 32.38 -4.71 -15.68
C LEU A 83 32.50 -3.24 -16.10
N ARG A 84 32.94 -2.94 -17.33
CA ARG A 84 32.98 -1.57 -17.89
C ARG A 84 31.58 -1.06 -18.25
N LEU A 85 30.65 -1.95 -18.56
CA LEU A 85 29.26 -1.62 -18.88
C LEU A 85 28.42 -1.38 -17.61
N CYS A 86 28.69 -0.30 -16.88
CA CYS A 86 27.83 0.10 -15.76
C CYS A 86 26.51 0.70 -16.28
N PRO A 87 25.33 0.19 -15.88
CA PRO A 87 24.04 0.62 -16.40
C PRO A 87 23.65 2.07 -16.05
N HIS A 88 24.42 2.74 -15.18
CA HIS A 88 24.18 4.13 -14.77
C HIS A 88 25.23 5.12 -15.28
N GLN A 89 26.14 4.66 -16.14
CA GLN A 89 27.01 5.57 -16.89
C GLN A 89 26.32 5.90 -18.22
N ILE A 90 25.74 7.10 -18.30
CA ILE A 90 25.12 7.64 -19.54
C ILE A 90 26.18 7.77 -20.66
N GLN A 91 27.45 7.84 -20.29
CA GLN A 91 28.58 7.85 -21.21
C GLN A 91 29.61 6.84 -20.71
N GLU A 92 30.09 6.00 -21.62
CA GLU A 92 31.24 5.13 -21.39
C GLU A 92 32.42 6.04 -20.99
N PRO A 93 33.10 5.78 -19.85
CA PRO A 93 34.20 6.66 -19.45
C PRO A 93 35.30 6.59 -20.50
N GLU A 94 35.52 7.70 -21.23
CA GLU A 94 36.51 7.81 -22.31
C GLU A 94 37.89 7.33 -21.86
N HIS A 95 38.24 7.57 -20.59
CA HIS A 95 39.39 7.01 -19.88
C HIS A 95 38.90 6.51 -18.52
N GLY A 96 38.77 5.19 -18.35
CA GLY A 96 38.23 4.63 -17.11
C GLY A 96 39.30 4.17 -16.12
N SER A 97 38.98 4.24 -14.84
CA SER A 97 39.71 3.56 -13.77
C SER A 97 38.82 2.53 -13.09
N TRP A 98 39.41 1.40 -12.67
CA TRP A 98 38.68 0.39 -11.90
C TRP A 98 38.10 0.96 -10.59
N THR A 99 38.76 1.96 -10.01
CA THR A 99 38.28 2.68 -8.81
C THR A 99 37.01 3.47 -9.11
N GLU A 100 36.97 4.28 -10.17
CA GLU A 100 35.76 5.02 -10.55
C GLU A 100 34.63 4.09 -10.94
N GLN A 101 34.94 3.01 -11.66
CA GLN A 101 33.96 2.01 -12.05
C GLN A 101 33.33 1.34 -10.84
N SER A 102 34.14 1.01 -9.83
CA SER A 102 33.63 0.46 -8.57
C SER A 102 32.63 1.40 -7.90
N ALA A 103 32.90 2.71 -7.89
CA ALA A 103 31.99 3.70 -7.33
C ALA A 103 30.69 3.83 -8.14
N GLY A 104 30.75 3.65 -9.47
CA GLY A 104 29.57 3.55 -10.34
C GLY A 104 28.67 2.38 -9.96
N TRP A 105 29.25 1.19 -9.85
CA TRP A 105 28.54 -0.01 -9.40
C TRP A 105 27.98 0.12 -7.97
N GLU A 106 28.69 0.76 -7.03
CA GLU A 106 28.17 1.00 -5.68
C GLU A 106 26.97 1.94 -5.66
N ARG A 107 26.96 2.98 -6.51
CA ARG A 107 25.79 3.86 -6.65
C ARG A 107 24.60 3.11 -7.23
N ALA A 108 24.81 2.31 -8.28
CA ALA A 108 23.77 1.46 -8.86
C ALA A 108 23.21 0.46 -7.82
N ALA A 109 24.08 -0.18 -7.04
CA ALA A 109 23.68 -1.10 -5.97
C ALA A 109 22.79 -0.42 -4.93
N LYS A 110 23.14 0.80 -4.50
CA LYS A 110 22.33 1.59 -3.56
C LYS A 110 20.95 1.94 -4.13
N ILE A 111 20.90 2.37 -5.39
CA ILE A 111 19.64 2.73 -6.07
C ILE A 111 18.74 1.50 -6.18
N ALA A 112 19.27 0.36 -6.62
CA ALA A 112 18.53 -0.89 -6.70
C ALA A 112 18.06 -1.38 -5.31
N GLY A 113 18.89 -1.24 -4.28
CA GLY A 113 18.52 -1.56 -2.89
C GLY A 113 17.40 -0.68 -2.34
N TRP A 114 17.40 0.61 -2.66
CA TRP A 114 16.30 1.52 -2.32
C TRP A 114 15.01 1.18 -3.07
N ALA A 115 15.11 0.86 -4.37
CA ALA A 115 13.96 0.40 -5.16
C ALA A 115 13.37 -0.90 -4.59
N SER A 116 14.20 -1.86 -4.20
CA SER A 116 13.78 -3.10 -3.52
C SER A 116 13.01 -2.79 -2.23
N THR A 117 13.56 -1.93 -1.38
CA THR A 117 12.92 -1.53 -0.11
C THR A 117 11.57 -0.85 -0.35
N ARG A 118 11.50 0.06 -1.33
CA ARG A 118 10.26 0.73 -1.71
C ARG A 118 9.21 -0.27 -2.17
N HIS A 119 9.59 -1.24 -3.01
CA HIS A 119 8.67 -2.27 -3.48
C HIS A 119 8.19 -3.19 -2.36
N TRP A 120 9.06 -3.59 -1.43
CA TRP A 120 8.65 -4.33 -0.23
C TRP A 120 7.63 -3.56 0.61
N TRP A 121 7.87 -2.27 0.84
CA TRP A 121 6.96 -1.42 1.59
C TRP A 121 5.60 -1.29 0.90
N THR A 122 5.61 -1.02 -0.41
CA THR A 122 4.38 -0.94 -1.22
C THR A 122 3.62 -2.26 -1.25
N ALA A 123 4.30 -3.39 -1.36
CA ALA A 123 3.66 -4.71 -1.28
C ALA A 123 3.03 -4.95 0.10
N GLY A 124 3.72 -4.56 1.17
CA GLY A 124 3.19 -4.61 2.53
C GLY A 124 1.92 -3.78 2.71
N LEU A 125 1.88 -2.58 2.11
CA LEU A 125 0.65 -1.80 2.06
C LEU A 125 -0.45 -2.54 1.31
N TYR A 126 -0.21 -3.00 0.08
CA TYR A 126 -1.26 -3.68 -0.70
C TYR A 126 -1.77 -4.96 -0.01
N ASN A 127 -0.91 -5.71 0.67
CA ASN A 127 -1.33 -6.84 1.50
C ASN A 127 -2.23 -6.40 2.67
N LEU A 128 -1.88 -5.31 3.34
CA LEU A 128 -2.69 -4.74 4.43
C LEU A 128 -4.04 -4.25 3.92
N TRP A 129 -4.05 -3.52 2.79
CA TRP A 129 -5.26 -3.01 2.15
C TRP A 129 -6.11 -4.13 1.56
N GLY A 130 -5.52 -5.20 1.04
CA GLY A 130 -6.22 -6.41 0.64
C GLY A 130 -6.86 -7.11 1.84
N GLY A 131 -6.20 -7.11 3.01
CA GLY A 131 -6.75 -7.64 4.26
C GLY A 131 -7.75 -6.73 4.99
N TRP A 132 -7.74 -5.43 4.73
CA TRP A 132 -8.63 -4.46 5.39
C TRP A 132 -10.14 -4.70 5.17
N PRO A 133 -10.62 -5.01 3.94
CA PRO A 133 -12.04 -5.19 3.67
C PRO A 133 -12.63 -6.47 4.28
N THR A 134 -11.83 -7.41 4.80
CA THR A 134 -12.36 -8.52 5.62
C THR A 134 -12.61 -8.12 7.09
N VAL A 135 -11.91 -7.11 7.61
CA VAL A 135 -11.99 -6.69 9.03
C VAL A 135 -12.92 -5.47 9.24
N ALA A 136 -12.94 -4.54 8.28
CA ALA A 136 -13.73 -3.30 8.32
C ALA A 136 -15.27 -3.49 8.32
N PRO A 137 -15.89 -4.41 7.54
CA PRO A 137 -17.35 -4.53 7.54
C PRO A 137 -17.87 -5.08 8.87
N PHE A 138 -17.14 -5.99 9.52
CA PHE A 138 -17.54 -6.53 10.82
C PHE A 138 -17.51 -5.46 11.92
N SER A 139 -16.52 -4.57 11.91
CA SER A 139 -16.40 -3.48 12.89
C SER A 139 -17.43 -2.37 12.67
N LEU A 140 -17.74 -2.01 11.42
CA LEU A 140 -18.73 -0.98 11.11
C LEU A 140 -20.17 -1.49 11.36
N ILE A 141 -20.46 -2.75 11.00
CA ILE A 141 -21.75 -3.39 11.31
C ILE A 141 -21.91 -3.56 12.83
N THR A 142 -20.88 -4.02 13.56
CA THR A 142 -20.96 -4.11 15.03
C THR A 142 -21.13 -2.75 15.67
N LEU A 143 -20.44 -1.69 15.21
CA LEU A 143 -20.63 -0.34 15.73
C LEU A 143 -22.03 0.22 15.43
N LEU A 144 -22.58 -0.03 14.25
CA LEU A 144 -23.95 0.39 13.91
C LEU A 144 -25.00 -0.37 14.73
N VAL A 145 -24.82 -1.69 14.93
CA VAL A 145 -25.70 -2.51 15.77
C VAL A 145 -25.59 -2.09 17.24
N PHE A 146 -24.39 -1.86 17.74
CA PHE A 146 -24.14 -1.43 19.12
C PHE A 146 -24.69 -0.02 19.37
N SER A 147 -24.41 0.92 18.47
CA SER A 147 -24.97 2.27 18.49
C SER A 147 -26.50 2.22 18.51
N TRP A 148 -27.13 1.41 17.65
CA TRP A 148 -28.58 1.26 17.63
C TRP A 148 -29.16 0.65 18.91
N PHE A 149 -28.52 -0.40 19.45
CA PHE A 149 -28.97 -1.05 20.68
C PHE A 149 -28.91 -0.10 21.88
N PHE A 150 -27.87 0.72 21.98
CA PHE A 150 -27.70 1.69 23.06
C PHE A 150 -28.56 2.95 22.88
N LEU A 151 -28.68 3.49 21.66
CA LEU A 151 -29.54 4.65 21.36
C LEU A 151 -31.03 4.29 21.48
N GLY A 152 -31.44 3.08 21.06
CA GLY A 152 -32.82 2.60 21.22
C GLY A 152 -33.24 2.38 22.68
N ARG A 153 -32.28 2.14 23.58
CA ARG A 153 -32.54 2.10 25.03
C ARG A 153 -32.66 3.49 25.66
N LEU A 154 -31.90 4.47 25.18
CA LEU A 154 -31.93 5.85 25.69
C LEU A 154 -33.23 6.59 25.32
N ASP A 155 -33.86 6.25 24.20
CA ASP A 155 -35.12 6.87 23.74
C ASP A 155 -36.34 6.44 24.59
N ARG A 156 -36.22 5.38 25.39
CA ARG A 156 -37.28 4.98 26.33
C ARG A 156 -37.26 5.71 27.67
N SER A 157 -36.22 6.50 27.99
CA SER A 157 -36.10 7.09 29.34
C SER A 157 -36.10 8.62 29.41
N SER A 158 -36.29 9.37 28.32
CA SER A 158 -36.20 10.83 28.39
C SER A 158 -37.24 11.56 27.55
N THR A 159 -38.17 12.19 28.27
CA THR A 159 -38.93 13.37 27.87
C THR A 159 -38.08 14.41 27.12
N GLY A 160 -38.54 14.80 25.92
CA GLY A 160 -38.43 16.15 25.33
C GLY A 160 -37.08 16.65 24.79
N GLU A 161 -35.98 16.59 25.56
CA GLU A 161 -34.74 17.32 25.24
C GLU A 161 -33.58 16.44 24.74
N SER A 162 -33.65 15.13 24.93
CA SER A 162 -32.55 14.19 24.62
C SER A 162 -32.40 13.90 23.11
N THR A 163 -33.46 14.06 22.32
CA THR A 163 -33.51 13.77 20.88
C THR A 163 -32.57 14.63 20.04
N ARG A 164 -32.24 15.85 20.49
CA ARG A 164 -31.34 16.77 19.77
C ARG A 164 -29.86 16.40 19.90
N ARG A 165 -29.45 15.74 21.00
CA ARG A 165 -28.06 15.29 21.21
C ARG A 165 -27.78 13.95 20.50
N GLY A 166 -28.72 13.01 20.52
CA GLY A 166 -28.57 11.72 19.84
C GLY A 166 -28.37 11.85 18.31
N SER A 167 -29.08 12.79 17.67
CA SER A 167 -28.93 13.04 16.23
C SER A 167 -27.56 13.61 15.85
N LYS A 168 -26.94 14.43 16.71
CA LYS A 168 -25.58 14.97 16.47
C LYS A 168 -24.51 13.90 16.58
N ILE A 169 -24.64 12.98 17.53
CA ILE A 169 -23.70 11.86 17.71
C ILE A 169 -23.81 10.88 16.53
N ALA A 170 -25.03 10.59 16.07
CA ALA A 170 -25.23 9.76 14.88
C ALA A 170 -24.62 10.40 13.62
N LEU A 171 -24.78 11.72 13.42
CA LEU A 171 -24.16 12.43 12.30
C LEU A 171 -22.62 12.41 12.39
N LEU A 172 -22.06 12.58 13.60
CA LEU A 172 -20.63 12.58 13.83
C LEU A 172 -20.01 11.19 13.58
N LEU A 173 -20.71 10.12 13.99
CA LEU A 173 -20.31 8.74 13.68
C LEU A 173 -20.40 8.44 12.19
N LEU A 174 -21.41 8.98 11.49
CA LEU A 174 -21.58 8.81 10.05
C LEU A 174 -20.47 9.54 9.28
N VAL A 175 -20.11 10.76 9.70
CA VAL A 175 -18.96 11.52 9.16
C VAL A 175 -17.65 10.78 9.43
N LEU A 176 -17.43 10.24 10.65
CA LEU A 176 -16.24 9.47 10.98
C LEU A 176 -16.16 8.12 10.23
N CYS A 177 -17.29 7.51 9.88
CA CYS A 177 -17.32 6.27 9.10
C CYS A 177 -17.11 6.52 7.60
N LEU A 178 -17.48 7.70 7.08
CA LEU A 178 -17.25 8.09 5.69
C LEU A 178 -15.89 8.76 5.48
N LEU A 179 -15.25 9.28 6.53
CA LEU A 179 -13.93 9.90 6.48
C LEU A 179 -12.86 9.00 5.83
N PRO A 180 -12.77 7.69 6.14
CA PRO A 180 -11.80 6.80 5.50
C PRO A 180 -12.02 6.65 3.99
N TRP A 181 -13.29 6.69 3.54
CA TRP A 181 -13.66 6.64 2.12
C TRP A 181 -13.27 7.94 1.40
N VAL A 182 -13.50 9.10 2.04
CA VAL A 182 -13.08 10.40 1.49
C VAL A 182 -11.55 10.55 1.50
N LEU A 183 -10.86 10.04 2.52
CA LEU A 183 -9.41 10.02 2.59
C LEU A 183 -8.77 9.05 1.58
N GLN A 184 -9.49 8.00 1.15
CA GLN A 184 -9.06 7.10 0.09
C GLN A 184 -9.02 7.82 -1.28
N ASP A 185 -9.97 8.71 -1.56
CA ASP A 185 -9.94 9.55 -2.77
C ASP A 185 -8.83 10.63 -2.71
N TRP A 186 -8.55 11.17 -1.52
CA TRP A 186 -7.50 12.19 -1.34
C TRP A 186 -6.09 11.60 -1.32
N GLY A 187 -5.90 10.37 -0.80
CA GLY A 187 -4.61 9.67 -0.83
C GLY A 187 -4.18 9.26 -2.25
N CYS A 188 -5.15 8.94 -3.12
CA CYS A 188 -4.90 8.76 -4.55
C CYS A 188 -4.45 10.07 -5.22
N LEU A 189 -4.99 11.22 -4.79
CA LEU A 189 -4.65 12.55 -5.31
C LEU A 189 -3.27 13.04 -4.84
N SER A 190 -2.86 12.76 -3.60
CA SER A 190 -1.52 13.10 -3.12
C SER A 190 -0.43 12.27 -3.80
N LEU A 191 -0.67 10.96 -4.03
CA LEU A 191 0.23 10.11 -4.81
C LEU A 191 0.32 10.54 -6.30
N PHE A 192 -0.72 11.16 -6.84
CA PHE A 192 -0.72 11.71 -8.21
C PHE A 192 0.01 13.06 -8.33
N LEU A 193 -0.02 13.89 -7.28
CA LEU A 193 0.65 15.19 -7.28
C LEU A 193 2.16 15.07 -7.02
N GLU A 194 2.58 14.09 -6.20
CA GLU A 194 4.00 13.85 -5.89
C GLU A 194 4.73 13.04 -6.98
N ALA A 195 4.01 12.45 -7.93
CA ALA A 195 4.55 11.78 -9.11
C ALA A 195 4.77 12.73 -10.31
N ARG A 196 4.50 14.03 -10.16
CA ARG A 196 4.58 15.05 -11.22
C ARG A 196 5.72 16.07 -11.02
N GLU A 197 6.48 15.97 -9.94
CA GLU A 197 7.76 16.67 -9.72
C GLU A 197 8.94 15.71 -9.94
#